data_AF-A0A0P9JF90-F1
#
_entry.id   AF-A0A0P9JF90-F1
#
_cell.length_a   1.000
_cell.length_b   1.000
_cell.length_c   1.000
_cell.angle_alpha   90.00
_cell.angle_beta   90.00
_cell.angle_gamma   90.00
#
_symmetry.space_group_name_H-M   'P 1'
#
loop_
_entity.id
_entity.type
_entity.pdbx_description
1 polymer ?
#
loop_
_entity_poly.entity_id
_entity_poly.type
_entity_poly.pdbx_seq_one_letter_code
_entity_poly.pdbx_strand_id
1 'polypeptide(L)' 'MTLIRGSPQRAILGPVRLARRPASHPPDQRQDSAVTYVAIRVVNAIVVEKHIKNTVVRV' A
#
# COMPACT_ATOMS: atom_id res chain seq x y z
N MET A 1 12.42 -22.46 -42.97
CA MET A 1 13.21 -23.03 -41.86
C MET A 1 13.93 -21.91 -41.13
N THR A 2 13.48 -21.67 -39.90
CA THR A 2 14.20 -21.18 -38.72
C THR A 2 15.05 -19.89 -38.77
N LEU A 3 14.54 -18.90 -38.04
CA LEU A 3 15.24 -17.79 -37.38
C LEU A 3 16.33 -18.31 -36.42
N ILE A 4 17.34 -17.45 -36.17
CA ILE A 4 18.15 -17.29 -34.93
C ILE A 4 19.65 -17.13 -35.26
N ARG A 5 20.11 -15.88 -35.30
CA ARG A 5 21.01 -15.31 -34.28
C ARG A 5 21.13 -13.81 -34.56
N GLY A 6 20.39 -13.00 -33.79
CA GLY A 6 20.42 -11.55 -33.90
C GLY A 6 21.83 -10.97 -33.76
N SER A 7 22.04 -9.76 -34.29
CA SER A 7 23.33 -9.10 -34.23
C SER A 7 23.79 -8.89 -32.78
N PRO A 8 25.09 -8.98 -32.47
CA PRO A 8 25.62 -8.67 -31.13
C PRO A 8 25.58 -7.17 -30.81
N GLN A 9 24.89 -6.35 -31.61
CA GLN A 9 24.87 -4.89 -31.49
C GLN A 9 23.84 -4.42 -30.47
N ARG A 10 23.70 -5.15 -29.36
CA ARG A 10 23.29 -4.56 -28.09
C ARG A 10 24.55 -4.22 -27.30
N ALA A 11 25.41 -3.42 -27.93
CA ALA A 11 26.33 -2.57 -27.20
C ALA A 11 25.46 -1.74 -26.26
N ILE A 12 25.57 -1.99 -24.97
CA ILE A 12 24.96 -1.19 -23.92
C ILE A 12 25.67 0.17 -23.97
N LEU A 13 25.29 1.01 -24.93
CA LEU A 13 25.82 2.36 -25.08
C LEU A 13 24.81 3.33 -24.48
N GLY A 14 24.74 3.27 -23.16
CA GLY A 14 23.93 4.14 -22.32
C GLY A 14 23.86 3.54 -20.93
N PRO A 15 23.96 4.34 -19.85
CA PRO A 15 23.63 3.86 -18.53
C PRO A 15 22.20 3.34 -18.59
N VAL A 16 22.02 2.02 -18.46
CA VAL A 16 20.69 1.44 -18.21
C VAL A 16 20.26 2.00 -16.87
N ARG A 17 19.48 3.09 -16.92
CA ARG A 17 18.75 3.59 -15.76
C ARG A 17 17.66 2.58 -15.52
N LEU A 18 17.98 1.50 -14.79
CA LEU A 18 17.01 0.75 -14.02
C LEU A 18 16.33 1.81 -13.15
N ALA A 19 15.19 2.31 -13.61
CA ALA A 19 14.38 3.22 -12.84
C ALA A 19 14.04 2.46 -11.57
N ARG A 20 14.77 2.76 -10.49
CA ARG A 20 14.43 2.27 -9.15
C ARG A 20 13.07 2.87 -8.87
N ARG A 21 12.01 2.11 -9.13
CA ARG A 21 10.68 2.42 -8.63
C ARG A 21 10.86 2.54 -7.11
N PRO A 22 10.40 3.63 -6.47
CA PRO A 22 10.33 3.64 -5.01
C PRO A 22 9.71 2.32 -4.58
N ALA A 23 10.33 1.64 -3.61
CA ALA A 23 9.76 0.43 -3.06
C ALA A 23 8.29 0.73 -2.79
N SER A 24 7.40 0.01 -3.48
CA SER A 24 5.98 0.23 -3.27
C SER A 24 5.73 0.11 -1.77
N HIS A 25 4.86 0.97 -1.25
CA HIS A 25 4.54 0.98 0.16
C HIS A 25 4.30 -0.45 0.67
N PRO A 26 4.80 -0.81 1.87
CA PRO A 26 4.53 -2.11 2.48
C PRO A 26 3.05 -2.45 2.34
N PRO A 27 2.68 -3.72 2.07
CA PRO A 27 1.28 -4.11 1.85
C PRO A 27 0.36 -3.68 3.01
N ASP A 28 0.91 -3.63 4.22
CA ASP A 28 0.34 -3.14 5.46
C ASP A 28 0.09 -1.63 5.51
N GLN A 29 0.74 -0.84 4.65
CA GLN A 29 0.69 0.62 4.62
C GLN A 29 -0.12 1.16 3.42
N ARG A 30 -0.55 0.32 2.47
CA ARG A 30 -1.48 0.72 1.40
C ARG A 30 -2.82 1.18 1.99
N GLN A 31 -3.45 2.16 1.35
CA GLN A 31 -4.71 2.79 1.81
C GLN A 31 -5.86 1.78 2.04
N ASP A 32 -5.82 0.62 1.38
CA ASP A 32 -6.76 -0.51 1.54
C ASP A 32 -6.27 -1.61 2.49
N SER A 33 -5.32 -1.31 3.37
CA SER A 33 -4.85 -2.27 4.38
C SER A 33 -5.95 -2.57 5.38
N ALA A 34 -6.02 -3.83 5.84
CA ALA A 34 -6.87 -4.25 6.95
C ALA A 34 -6.69 -3.35 8.19
N VAL A 35 -5.48 -2.79 8.37
CA VAL A 35 -5.15 -1.86 9.45
C VAL A 35 -6.00 -0.59 9.39
N THR A 36 -6.23 -0.02 8.22
CA THR A 36 -7.05 1.20 8.06
C THR A 36 -8.50 0.95 8.44
N TYR A 37 -9.08 -0.16 7.98
CA TYR A 37 -10.45 -0.54 8.31
C TYR A 37 -10.63 -0.84 9.82
N VAL A 38 -9.68 -1.56 10.41
CA VAL A 38 -9.68 -1.87 11.84
C VAL A 38 -9.51 -0.61 12.68
N ALA A 39 -8.61 0.30 12.29
CA ALA A 39 -8.40 1.56 13.01
C ALA A 39 -9.69 2.39 13.05
N ILE A 40 -10.38 2.53 11.93
CA ILE A 40 -11.66 3.26 11.86
C ILE A 40 -12.73 2.57 12.74
N ARG A 41 -12.81 1.23 12.69
CA ARG A 41 -13.78 0.47 13.50
C ARG A 41 -13.52 0.65 15.00
N VAL A 42 -12.27 0.57 15.44
CA VAL A 42 -11.89 0.72 16.86
C VAL A 42 -12.19 2.12 17.36
N VAL A 43 -11.85 3.15 16.59
CA VAL A 43 -12.16 4.55 16.95
C VAL A 43 -13.67 4.75 17.10
N ASN A 44 -14.47 4.25 16.14
CA ASN A 44 -15.93 4.35 16.22
C ASN A 44 -16.50 3.63 17.45
N ALA A 45 -16.00 2.43 17.77
CA ALA A 45 -16.44 1.68 18.94
C ALA A 45 -16.17 2.45 20.24
N ILE A 46 -14.97 3.02 20.38
CA ILE A 46 -14.59 3.81 21.55
C ILE A 46 -15.50 5.05 21.69
N VAL A 47 -15.74 5.77 20.60
CA VAL A 47 -16.60 6.97 20.61
C VAL A 47 -18.02 6.61 21.03
N VAL A 48 -18.62 5.55 20.45
CA VAL A 48 -19.97 5.10 20.78
C VAL A 48 -20.08 4.68 22.24
N GLU A 49 -19.12 3.89 22.74
CA GLU A 49 -19.11 3.45 24.14
C GLU A 49 -19.06 4.63 25.11
N LYS A 50 -18.17 5.60 24.85
CA LYS A 50 -18.04 6.81 25.67
C LYS A 50 -19.29 7.68 25.59
N HIS A 51 -19.88 7.81 24.40
CA HIS A 51 -21.10 8.58 24.20
C HIS A 51 -22.27 7.97 24.97
N ILE A 52 -22.49 6.66 24.87
CA ILE A 52 -23.56 5.96 25.61
C ILE A 52 -23.35 6.11 27.12
N LYS A 53 -22.13 5.84 27.62
CA LYS A 53 -21.82 6.00 29.05
C LYS A 53 -22.09 7.41 29.54
N ASN A 54 -21.67 8.42 28.78
CA ASN A 54 -21.91 9.82 29.11
C ASN A 54 -23.41 10.17 29.07
N THR A 55 -24.16 9.67 28.09
CA THR A 55 -25.61 9.88 28.00
C THR A 55 -26.34 9.23 29.17
N VAL A 56 -26.00 7.99 29.52
CA VAL A 56 -26.60 7.27 30.68
C VAL A 56 -26.25 7.93 32.01
N VAL A 57 -25.08 8.55 32.16
CA VAL A 57 -24.70 9.29 33.37
C VAL A 57 -25.41 10.65 33.46
N ARG A 58 -25.84 11.21 32.32
CA ARG A 58 -26.47 12.53 32.24
C ARG A 58 -28.01 12.49 32.31
N VAL A 59 -28.62 11.32 32.19
CA VAL A 59 -30.05 11.06 32.35
C VAL A 59 -30.31 10.60 33.77
#